data_AF-A0A178DCB4-F1
#
_entry.id   AF-A0A178DCB4-F1
#
_cell.length_a   1.000
_cell.length_b   1.000
_cell.length_c   1.000
_cell.angle_alpha   90.00
_cell.angle_beta   90.00
_cell.angle_gamma   90.00
#
_symmetry.space_group_name_H-M   'P 1'
#
loop_
_entity.id
_entity.type
_entity.pdbx_description
1 polymer ?
#
loop_
_entity_poly.entity_id
_entity_poly.type
_entity_poly.pdbx_seq_one_letter_code
_entity_poly.pdbx_strand_id
1 'polypeptide(L)'
;MTFTVREPVPTSRLDGKVAIVTGSGRGIGRGIAIELGKRGANVVVNYSRSSKHANDVVGEIATNGSQAIAVQADISRPEEIAQLFEKAQAHFGHIDIVVSNSGREHFGSIDQITPEAFDQVFALNTRGQFFVAQNAYKFLREGGRLMMMSSISAHVGMKEHALYSGSKVAVEAFGRCLTKEFGHKKVTVNVIAPGGVDTDMAAEAGWKYIPGANPSWTPEDISKWVAARNPLERTGKPQDIARVVAFLASEDGGWINVNNAKFTDLPAEKYIAMMSDPLFLGDELVASQHLIGATKWEKVSDAEIVSHHQSRAAHQRFEDVRRRDVAVKGHGHGTVTTFYRKIDGRWKWAGIKTKVIWNEFDFEHVFRGAAGKE
;
A
#
# COMPACT_ATOMS: atom_id res chain seq x y z
N MET A 1 20.80 -10.67 -37.62
CA MET A 1 20.84 -9.54 -36.67
C MET A 1 20.87 -10.15 -35.27
N THR A 2 22.05 -10.29 -34.70
CA THR A 2 22.24 -10.84 -33.34
C THR A 2 21.85 -9.74 -32.36
N PHE A 3 20.72 -9.89 -31.69
CA PHE A 3 20.38 -9.03 -30.56
C PHE A 3 21.34 -9.39 -29.43
N THR A 4 22.38 -8.59 -29.22
CA THR A 4 23.15 -8.63 -27.99
C THR A 4 22.18 -8.37 -26.84
N VAL A 5 22.09 -9.30 -25.91
CA VAL A 5 21.39 -9.09 -24.64
C VAL A 5 22.05 -7.86 -24.02
N ARG A 6 21.35 -6.72 -24.02
CA ARG A 6 21.86 -5.51 -23.37
C ARG A 6 22.12 -5.86 -21.92
N GLU A 7 23.30 -5.49 -21.42
CA GLU A 7 23.59 -5.61 -19.99
C GLU A 7 22.44 -4.98 -19.17
N PRO A 8 22.11 -5.53 -17.99
CA PRO A 8 21.06 -4.98 -17.16
C PRO A 8 21.31 -3.48 -16.91
N VAL A 9 20.28 -2.66 -17.04
CA VAL A 9 20.40 -1.21 -16.77
C VAL A 9 20.92 -1.04 -15.34
N PRO A 10 22.02 -0.29 -15.10
CA PRO A 10 22.64 -0.21 -13.79
C PRO A 10 21.67 0.16 -12.65
N THR A 11 20.71 1.05 -12.93
CA THR A 11 19.68 1.53 -11.99
C THR A 11 18.66 0.44 -11.56
N SER A 12 18.62 -0.68 -12.28
CA SER A 12 17.76 -1.83 -11.99
C SER A 12 18.43 -2.91 -11.14
N ARG A 13 19.75 -2.81 -10.95
CA ARG A 13 20.57 -3.72 -10.15
C ARG A 13 20.51 -3.36 -8.66
N LEU A 14 20.78 -4.34 -7.82
CA LEU A 14 20.73 -4.26 -6.36
C LEU A 14 22.04 -4.75 -5.72
N ASP A 15 23.16 -4.66 -6.45
CA ASP A 15 24.47 -5.09 -5.94
C ASP A 15 24.82 -4.37 -4.65
N GLY A 16 25.31 -5.13 -3.67
CA GLY A 16 25.67 -4.62 -2.35
C GLY A 16 24.47 -4.22 -1.47
N LYS A 17 23.23 -4.39 -1.96
CA LYS A 17 22.03 -4.18 -1.15
C LYS A 17 21.72 -5.39 -0.29
N VAL A 18 21.11 -5.16 0.88
CA VAL A 18 20.65 -6.23 1.78
C VAL A 18 19.13 -6.16 1.93
N ALA A 19 18.46 -7.28 1.64
CA ALA A 19 17.02 -7.41 1.67
C ALA A 19 16.55 -8.39 2.74
N ILE A 20 15.55 -8.01 3.54
CA ILE A 20 14.77 -8.93 4.37
C ILE A 20 13.44 -9.22 3.67
N VAL A 21 13.12 -10.50 3.45
CA VAL A 21 11.83 -10.91 2.88
C VAL A 21 11.14 -11.84 3.88
N THR A 22 9.98 -11.42 4.41
CA THR A 22 9.24 -12.25 5.37
C THR A 22 8.36 -13.28 4.68
N GLY A 23 8.24 -14.48 5.26
CA GLY A 23 7.44 -15.55 4.67
C GLY A 23 7.96 -16.00 3.31
N SER A 24 9.27 -16.04 3.12
CA SER A 24 9.93 -16.24 1.82
C SER A 24 10.31 -17.69 1.52
N GLY A 25 9.88 -18.66 2.32
CA GLY A 25 10.11 -20.08 2.05
C GLY A 25 9.28 -20.63 0.86
N ARG A 26 8.13 -20.02 0.54
CA ARG A 26 7.22 -20.50 -0.52
C ARG A 26 6.47 -19.37 -1.22
N GLY A 27 5.76 -19.73 -2.30
CA GLY A 27 4.83 -18.84 -3.01
C GLY A 27 5.46 -17.51 -3.46
N ILE A 28 4.73 -16.41 -3.24
CA ILE A 28 5.14 -15.04 -3.61
C ILE A 28 6.47 -14.65 -2.95
N GLY A 29 6.61 -14.88 -1.64
CA GLY A 29 7.82 -14.52 -0.90
C GLY A 29 9.08 -15.21 -1.42
N ARG A 30 8.98 -16.49 -1.80
CA ARG A 30 10.07 -17.23 -2.47
C ARG A 30 10.45 -16.55 -3.79
N GLY A 31 9.46 -16.24 -4.63
CA GLY A 31 9.68 -15.55 -5.90
C GLY A 31 10.39 -14.21 -5.71
N ILE A 32 9.96 -13.42 -4.73
CA ILE A 32 10.58 -12.14 -4.38
C ILE A 32 12.04 -12.32 -3.94
N ALA A 33 12.32 -13.22 -3.00
CA ALA A 33 13.67 -13.43 -2.49
C ALA A 33 14.65 -13.82 -3.60
N ILE A 34 14.24 -14.72 -4.49
CA ILE A 34 15.06 -15.17 -5.63
C ILE A 34 15.29 -14.04 -6.63
N GLU A 35 14.25 -13.26 -6.99
CA GLU A 35 14.41 -12.15 -7.94
C GLU A 35 15.33 -11.06 -7.39
N LEU A 36 15.23 -10.72 -6.11
CA LEU A 36 16.14 -9.76 -5.47
C LEU A 36 17.58 -10.29 -5.50
N GLY A 37 17.78 -11.58 -5.17
CA GLY A 37 19.07 -12.26 -5.28
C GLY A 37 19.65 -12.24 -6.69
N LYS A 38 18.84 -12.51 -7.71
CA LYS A 38 19.23 -12.44 -9.14
C LYS A 38 19.68 -11.06 -9.59
N ARG A 39 19.23 -10.01 -8.91
CA ARG A 39 19.64 -8.62 -9.18
C ARG A 39 20.84 -8.17 -8.36
N GLY A 40 21.44 -9.04 -7.56
CA GLY A 40 22.66 -8.77 -6.80
C GLY A 40 22.45 -8.43 -5.32
N ALA A 41 21.21 -8.47 -4.81
CA ALA A 41 20.96 -8.23 -3.39
C ALA A 41 21.33 -9.47 -2.56
N ASN A 42 21.97 -9.26 -1.42
CA ASN A 42 22.05 -10.27 -0.36
C ASN A 42 20.70 -10.38 0.35
N VAL A 43 20.25 -11.59 0.68
CA VAL A 43 18.87 -11.81 1.14
C VAL A 43 18.77 -12.58 2.45
N VAL A 44 18.06 -12.01 3.41
CA VAL A 44 17.58 -12.69 4.61
C VAL A 44 16.23 -13.33 4.27
N VAL A 45 16.23 -14.67 4.21
CA VAL A 45 15.08 -15.51 3.92
C VAL A 45 14.38 -15.84 5.24
N ASN A 46 13.32 -15.10 5.58
CA ASN A 46 12.56 -15.39 6.79
C ASN A 46 11.50 -16.48 6.57
N TYR A 47 11.40 -17.37 7.55
CA TYR A 47 10.40 -18.43 7.60
C TYR A 47 9.88 -18.63 9.02
N SER A 48 8.72 -19.27 9.16
CA SER A 48 8.14 -19.60 10.48
C SER A 48 8.16 -21.10 10.81
N ARG A 49 7.97 -21.98 9.80
CA ARG A 49 7.75 -23.42 10.01
C ARG A 49 8.78 -24.33 9.33
N SER A 50 8.98 -24.20 8.01
CA SER A 50 9.81 -25.12 7.23
C SER A 50 11.19 -24.52 6.93
N SER A 51 12.19 -24.96 7.70
CA SER A 51 13.60 -24.61 7.46
C SER A 51 14.09 -25.19 6.13
N LYS A 52 13.59 -26.36 5.72
CA LYS A 52 13.93 -26.99 4.44
C LYS A 52 13.65 -26.06 3.26
N HIS A 53 12.41 -25.58 3.12
CA HIS A 53 12.06 -24.69 2.01
C HIS A 53 12.83 -23.36 2.05
N ALA A 54 13.10 -22.82 3.24
CA ALA A 54 13.92 -21.62 3.38
C ALA A 54 15.37 -21.87 2.91
N ASN A 55 15.95 -23.01 3.27
CA ASN A 55 17.30 -23.40 2.85
C ASN A 55 17.39 -23.69 1.34
N ASP A 56 16.33 -24.25 0.74
CA ASP A 56 16.26 -24.41 -0.72
C ASP A 56 16.34 -23.04 -1.43
N VAL A 57 15.64 -22.03 -0.89
CA VAL A 57 15.68 -20.65 -1.41
C VAL A 57 17.07 -20.02 -1.22
N VAL A 58 17.71 -20.23 -0.06
CA VAL A 58 19.09 -19.80 0.17
C VAL A 58 20.04 -20.40 -0.87
N GLY A 59 19.92 -21.71 -1.13
CA GLY A 59 20.72 -22.40 -2.14
C GLY A 59 20.52 -21.82 -3.54
N GLU A 60 19.26 -21.56 -3.95
CA GLU A 60 18.98 -20.94 -5.25
C GLU A 60 19.51 -19.50 -5.36
N ILE A 61 19.50 -18.72 -4.29
CA ILE A 61 20.08 -17.36 -4.32
C ILE A 61 21.61 -17.44 -4.49
N ALA A 62 22.25 -18.39 -3.80
CA ALA A 62 23.70 -18.60 -3.89
C ALA A 62 24.14 -19.00 -5.31
N THR A 63 23.35 -19.81 -6.04
CA THR A 63 23.68 -20.16 -7.43
C THR A 63 23.60 -18.98 -8.40
N ASN A 64 22.90 -17.90 -8.02
CA ASN A 64 22.83 -16.65 -8.77
C ASN A 64 23.92 -15.63 -8.37
N GLY A 65 24.86 -16.01 -7.48
CA GLY A 65 26.02 -15.20 -7.11
C GLY A 65 25.83 -14.24 -5.92
N SER A 66 24.63 -14.22 -5.31
CA SER A 66 24.33 -13.40 -4.13
C SER A 66 24.35 -14.23 -2.84
N GLN A 67 24.59 -13.61 -1.69
CA GLN A 67 24.57 -14.30 -0.41
C GLN A 67 23.16 -14.35 0.17
N ALA A 68 22.83 -15.41 0.90
CA ALA A 68 21.57 -15.49 1.63
C ALA A 68 21.71 -16.27 2.94
N ILE A 69 20.85 -15.94 3.91
CA ILE A 69 20.71 -16.68 5.17
C ILE A 69 19.24 -16.96 5.46
N ALA A 70 18.95 -18.13 6.04
CA ALA A 70 17.61 -18.46 6.52
C ALA A 70 17.47 -18.06 7.99
N VAL A 71 16.45 -17.27 8.34
CA VAL A 71 16.20 -16.83 9.71
C VAL A 71 14.77 -17.15 10.13
N GLN A 72 14.63 -18.02 11.13
CA GLN A 72 13.32 -18.34 11.68
C GLN A 72 12.81 -17.18 12.54
N ALA A 73 11.59 -16.72 12.26
CA ALA A 73 10.83 -15.81 13.12
C ALA A 73 9.35 -15.87 12.76
N ASP A 74 8.48 -15.97 13.77
CA ASP A 74 7.04 -15.82 13.64
C ASP A 74 6.67 -14.32 13.61
N ILE A 75 6.18 -13.87 12.45
CA ILE A 75 5.82 -12.47 12.24
C ILE A 75 4.56 -12.04 13.01
N SER A 76 3.84 -12.97 13.65
CA SER A 76 2.78 -12.60 14.60
C SER A 76 3.33 -12.12 15.97
N ARG A 77 4.63 -12.31 16.23
CA ARG A 77 5.32 -12.06 17.50
C ARG A 77 6.36 -10.94 17.38
N PRO A 78 6.09 -9.72 17.88
CA PRO A 78 6.96 -8.55 17.70
C PRO A 78 8.39 -8.73 18.20
N GLU A 79 8.57 -9.51 19.27
CA GLU A 79 9.87 -9.88 19.82
C GLU A 79 10.71 -10.71 18.83
N GLU A 80 10.09 -11.65 18.11
CA GLU A 80 10.78 -12.43 17.09
C GLU A 80 11.06 -11.58 15.84
N ILE A 81 10.20 -10.60 15.52
CA ILE A 81 10.47 -9.61 14.48
C ILE A 81 11.70 -8.77 14.82
N ALA A 82 11.82 -8.28 16.05
CA ALA A 82 13.00 -7.52 16.48
C ALA A 82 14.29 -8.34 16.33
N GLN A 83 14.27 -9.60 16.79
CA GLN A 83 15.40 -10.52 16.65
C GLN A 83 15.75 -10.82 15.19
N LEU A 84 14.76 -10.91 14.30
CA LEU A 84 14.99 -11.08 12.85
C LEU A 84 15.83 -9.91 12.29
N PHE A 85 15.48 -8.67 12.64
CA PHE A 85 16.20 -7.48 12.18
C PHE A 85 17.60 -7.38 12.81
N GLU A 86 17.75 -7.70 14.10
CA GLU A 86 19.04 -7.76 14.77
C GLU A 86 19.98 -8.78 14.13
N LYS A 87 19.49 -9.99 13.84
CA LYS A 87 20.28 -11.03 13.16
C LYS A 87 20.67 -10.61 11.75
N ALA A 88 19.77 -9.98 11.01
CA ALA A 88 20.05 -9.44 9.67
C ALA A 88 21.15 -8.37 9.71
N GLN A 89 21.02 -7.41 10.63
CA GLN A 89 21.97 -6.32 10.85
C GLN A 89 23.34 -6.85 11.30
N ALA A 90 23.37 -7.84 12.20
CA ALA A 90 24.61 -8.44 12.68
C ALA A 90 25.33 -9.26 11.58
N HIS A 91 24.58 -9.93 10.71
CA HIS A 91 25.15 -10.78 9.68
C HIS A 91 25.67 -9.98 8.47
N PHE A 92 24.88 -9.02 7.98
CA PHE A 92 25.22 -8.29 6.75
C PHE A 92 25.71 -6.85 6.98
N GLY A 93 25.65 -6.33 8.20
CA GLY A 93 26.15 -5.00 8.56
C GLY A 93 25.24 -3.83 8.20
N HIS A 94 24.20 -4.04 7.39
CA HIS A 94 23.18 -3.04 7.07
C HIS A 94 21.91 -3.68 6.48
N ILE A 95 20.83 -2.90 6.40
CA ILE A 95 19.57 -3.30 5.75
C ILE A 95 19.10 -2.17 4.83
N ASP A 96 18.82 -2.51 3.57
CA ASP A 96 18.38 -1.55 2.54
C ASP A 96 16.95 -1.76 2.09
N ILE A 97 16.49 -3.02 2.11
CA ILE A 97 15.21 -3.43 1.55
C ILE A 97 14.49 -4.29 2.59
N VAL A 98 13.22 -3.99 2.85
CA VAL A 98 12.34 -4.81 3.67
C VAL A 98 11.07 -5.11 2.89
N VAL A 99 10.73 -6.39 2.77
CA VAL A 99 9.48 -6.86 2.17
C VAL A 99 8.68 -7.63 3.21
N SER A 100 7.64 -6.99 3.73
CA SER A 100 6.66 -7.62 4.62
C SER A 100 5.64 -8.40 3.79
N ASN A 101 5.90 -9.69 3.58
CA ASN A 101 5.07 -10.57 2.73
C ASN A 101 4.28 -11.62 3.52
N SER A 102 4.63 -11.85 4.78
CA SER A 102 3.96 -12.84 5.62
C SER A 102 2.46 -12.55 5.74
N GLY A 103 1.64 -13.56 5.49
CA GLY A 103 0.20 -13.46 5.63
C GLY A 103 -0.47 -14.83 5.53
N ARG A 104 -1.70 -14.88 6.01
CA ARG A 104 -2.59 -16.03 5.89
C ARG A 104 -3.93 -15.62 5.33
N GLU A 105 -4.48 -16.48 4.51
CA GLU A 105 -5.84 -16.34 3.99
C GLU A 105 -6.87 -16.80 5.02
N HIS A 106 -8.09 -16.29 4.91
CA HIS A 106 -9.23 -16.74 5.71
C HIS A 106 -10.54 -16.61 4.95
N PHE A 107 -11.36 -17.66 5.04
CA PHE A 107 -12.74 -17.66 4.60
C PHE A 107 -13.63 -18.18 5.73
N GLY A 108 -14.72 -17.47 6.02
CA GLY A 108 -15.69 -17.81 7.04
C GLY A 108 -16.91 -16.89 6.99
N SER A 109 -18.08 -17.45 7.23
CA SER A 109 -19.31 -16.65 7.36
C SER A 109 -19.25 -15.79 8.61
N ILE A 110 -19.88 -14.61 8.58
CA ILE A 110 -19.74 -13.61 9.64
C ILE A 110 -20.23 -14.13 11.01
N ASP A 111 -21.24 -15.00 11.01
CA ASP A 111 -21.80 -15.68 12.18
C ASP A 111 -20.93 -16.83 12.71
N GLN A 112 -19.90 -17.23 11.97
CA GLN A 112 -18.98 -18.33 12.31
C GLN A 112 -17.55 -17.86 12.63
N ILE A 113 -17.24 -16.58 12.43
CA ILE A 113 -15.92 -16.03 12.77
C ILE A 113 -15.78 -15.95 14.28
N THR A 114 -14.86 -16.73 14.83
CA THR A 114 -14.53 -16.68 16.26
C THR A 114 -13.52 -15.57 16.57
N PRO A 115 -13.47 -15.07 17.82
CA PRO A 115 -12.42 -14.15 18.26
C PRO A 115 -11.01 -14.68 17.99
N GLU A 116 -10.76 -15.97 18.19
CA GLU A 116 -9.46 -16.59 17.97
C GLU A 116 -9.06 -16.57 16.49
N ALA A 117 -10.02 -16.82 15.59
CA ALA A 117 -9.77 -16.71 14.16
C ALA A 117 -9.46 -15.26 13.76
N PHE A 118 -10.18 -14.30 14.33
CA PHE A 118 -9.93 -12.87 14.14
C PHE A 118 -8.50 -12.52 14.57
N ASP A 119 -8.14 -12.87 15.81
CA ASP A 119 -6.84 -12.57 16.41
C ASP A 119 -5.71 -13.20 15.60
N GLN A 120 -5.84 -14.44 15.17
CA GLN A 120 -4.81 -15.10 14.37
C GLN A 120 -4.57 -14.41 13.01
N VAL A 121 -5.64 -13.96 12.33
CA VAL A 121 -5.51 -13.27 11.04
C VAL A 121 -4.91 -11.89 11.24
N PHE A 122 -5.44 -11.09 12.17
CA PHE A 122 -4.97 -9.74 12.42
C PHE A 122 -3.57 -9.71 13.06
N ALA A 123 -3.22 -10.66 13.92
CA ALA A 123 -1.90 -10.77 14.52
C ALA A 123 -0.80 -10.89 13.47
N LEU A 124 -1.03 -11.67 12.40
CA LEU A 124 -0.06 -11.85 11.32
C LEU A 124 -0.20 -10.78 10.22
N ASN A 125 -1.39 -10.67 9.63
CA ASN A 125 -1.60 -9.89 8.40
C ASN A 125 -1.52 -8.38 8.64
N THR A 126 -1.83 -7.92 9.85
CA THR A 126 -1.98 -6.50 10.18
C THR A 126 -0.96 -6.07 11.23
N ARG A 127 -1.07 -6.60 12.46
CA ARG A 127 -0.18 -6.27 13.57
C ARG A 127 1.26 -6.65 13.27
N GLY A 128 1.49 -7.85 12.76
CA GLY A 128 2.80 -8.33 12.35
C GLY A 128 3.44 -7.44 11.28
N GLN A 129 2.72 -7.15 10.20
CA GLN A 129 3.22 -6.24 9.16
C GLN A 129 3.52 -4.82 9.69
N PHE A 130 2.70 -4.30 10.61
CA PHE A 130 2.95 -3.02 11.27
C PHE A 130 4.27 -3.03 12.06
N PHE A 131 4.53 -4.08 12.85
CA PHE A 131 5.79 -4.19 13.61
C PHE A 131 7.01 -4.51 12.73
N VAL A 132 6.82 -5.17 11.58
CA VAL A 132 7.87 -5.25 10.55
C VAL A 132 8.20 -3.85 10.04
N ALA A 133 7.20 -3.03 9.72
CA ALA A 133 7.42 -1.65 9.29
C ALA A 133 8.08 -0.80 10.40
N GLN A 134 7.67 -0.96 11.66
CA GLN A 134 8.30 -0.26 12.78
C GLN A 134 9.79 -0.63 12.93
N ASN A 135 10.15 -1.90 12.77
CA ASN A 135 11.57 -2.29 12.77
C ASN A 135 12.29 -1.79 11.51
N ALA A 136 11.64 -1.81 10.35
CA ALA A 136 12.17 -1.21 9.13
C ALA A 136 12.49 0.28 9.34
N TYR A 137 11.66 1.02 10.06
CA TYR A 137 11.93 2.43 10.41
C TYR A 137 13.24 2.60 11.20
N LYS A 138 13.51 1.70 12.14
CA LYS A 138 14.73 1.73 12.97
C LYS A 138 15.97 1.34 12.16
N PHE A 139 15.88 0.26 11.37
CA PHE A 139 17.05 -0.41 10.79
C PHE A 139 17.35 -0.05 9.33
N LEU A 140 16.36 0.39 8.54
CA LEU A 140 16.63 0.77 7.14
C LEU A 140 17.60 1.95 7.10
N ARG A 141 18.60 1.86 6.22
CA ARG A 141 19.48 2.98 5.90
C ARG A 141 18.72 4.11 5.21
N GLU A 142 19.34 5.30 5.19
CA GLU A 142 18.86 6.38 4.33
C GLU A 142 18.79 5.90 2.87
N GLY A 143 17.71 6.24 2.17
CA GLY A 143 17.49 5.78 0.81
C GLY A 143 17.03 4.32 0.70
N GLY A 144 16.61 3.69 1.81
CA GLY A 144 16.07 2.32 1.82
C GLY A 144 14.67 2.16 1.19
N ARG A 145 14.13 0.95 1.28
CA ARG A 145 12.86 0.55 0.64
C ARG A 145 12.03 -0.35 1.55
N LEU A 146 10.77 0.01 1.77
CA LEU A 146 9.80 -0.81 2.48
C LEU A 146 8.64 -1.18 1.54
N MET A 147 8.41 -2.48 1.38
CA MET A 147 7.26 -3.03 0.66
C MET A 147 6.37 -3.83 1.63
N MET A 148 5.07 -3.59 1.61
CA MET A 148 4.07 -4.31 2.41
C MET A 148 3.03 -4.98 1.51
N MET A 149 2.49 -6.12 1.91
CA MET A 149 1.52 -6.87 1.08
C MET A 149 0.07 -6.67 1.55
N SER A 150 -0.71 -5.96 0.72
CA SER A 150 -2.18 -5.96 0.69
C SER A 150 -2.68 -7.14 -0.17
N SER A 151 -3.85 -7.01 -0.78
CA SER A 151 -4.49 -7.96 -1.69
C SER A 151 -5.57 -7.25 -2.50
N ILE A 152 -5.91 -7.74 -3.70
CA ILE A 152 -7.08 -7.28 -4.44
C ILE A 152 -8.38 -7.36 -3.61
N SER A 153 -8.45 -8.29 -2.64
CA SER A 153 -9.58 -8.42 -1.71
C SER A 153 -9.78 -7.19 -0.82
N ALA A 154 -8.79 -6.30 -0.69
CA ALA A 154 -8.97 -5.00 -0.02
C ALA A 154 -9.85 -4.03 -0.83
N HIS A 155 -10.04 -4.28 -2.12
CA HIS A 155 -10.79 -3.42 -3.04
C HIS A 155 -12.04 -4.09 -3.61
N VAL A 156 -12.07 -5.42 -3.65
CA VAL A 156 -13.19 -6.21 -4.19
C VAL A 156 -13.84 -7.01 -3.07
N GLY A 157 -15.09 -6.67 -2.75
CA GLY A 157 -15.87 -7.37 -1.74
C GLY A 157 -16.22 -8.79 -2.19
N MET A 158 -16.05 -9.75 -1.28
CA MET A 158 -16.35 -11.16 -1.51
C MET A 158 -17.08 -11.77 -0.31
N LYS A 159 -18.05 -12.65 -0.59
CA LYS A 159 -18.79 -13.40 0.43
C LYS A 159 -17.81 -14.20 1.30
N GLU A 160 -18.06 -14.24 2.61
CA GLU A 160 -17.28 -15.02 3.59
C GLU A 160 -15.78 -14.61 3.68
N HIS A 161 -15.40 -13.44 3.17
CA HIS A 161 -13.99 -13.03 3.08
C HIS A 161 -13.69 -11.71 3.82
N ALA A 162 -14.62 -11.24 4.65
CA ALA A 162 -14.55 -9.94 5.32
C ALA A 162 -13.34 -9.82 6.26
N LEU A 163 -13.05 -10.85 7.05
CA LEU A 163 -11.93 -10.84 8.00
C LEU A 163 -10.58 -10.64 7.32
N TYR A 164 -10.30 -11.41 6.27
CA TYR A 164 -9.07 -11.28 5.50
C TYR A 164 -9.01 -9.93 4.79
N SER A 165 -10.09 -9.53 4.11
CA SER A 165 -10.16 -8.26 3.37
C SER A 165 -9.89 -7.07 4.28
N GLY A 166 -10.52 -7.02 5.45
CA GLY A 166 -10.29 -5.99 6.45
C GLY A 166 -8.84 -5.94 6.95
N SER A 167 -8.21 -7.11 7.15
CA SER A 167 -6.80 -7.18 7.56
C SER A 167 -5.86 -6.54 6.54
N LYS A 168 -6.18 -6.63 5.24
CA LYS A 168 -5.38 -6.07 4.13
C LYS A 168 -5.67 -4.59 3.87
N VAL A 169 -6.91 -4.13 4.07
CA VAL A 169 -7.25 -2.70 4.03
C VAL A 169 -6.45 -1.90 5.08
N ALA A 170 -6.26 -2.47 6.28
CA ALA A 170 -5.46 -1.83 7.32
C ALA A 170 -4.00 -1.59 6.89
N VAL A 171 -3.41 -2.52 6.14
CA VAL A 171 -2.04 -2.41 5.63
C VAL A 171 -1.88 -1.23 4.66
N GLU A 172 -2.89 -0.99 3.82
CA GLU A 172 -2.88 0.17 2.92
C GLU A 172 -2.97 1.49 3.68
N ALA A 173 -3.75 1.52 4.77
CA ALA A 173 -3.80 2.69 5.64
C ALA A 173 -2.44 2.95 6.30
N PHE A 174 -1.77 1.89 6.79
CA PHE A 174 -0.42 2.01 7.33
C PHE A 174 0.56 2.55 6.29
N GLY A 175 0.60 1.98 5.07
CA GLY A 175 1.48 2.46 4.01
C GLY A 175 1.30 3.96 3.70
N ARG A 176 0.05 4.44 3.66
CA ARG A 176 -0.28 5.87 3.44
C ARG A 176 0.22 6.80 4.55
N CYS A 177 0.28 6.34 5.79
CA CYS A 177 0.81 7.13 6.91
C CYS A 177 2.34 7.03 6.95
N LEU A 178 2.87 5.80 6.91
CA LEU A 178 4.29 5.52 7.06
C LEU A 178 5.13 6.17 5.96
N THR A 179 4.64 6.27 4.73
CA THR A 179 5.36 7.01 3.66
C THR A 179 5.76 8.43 4.08
N LYS A 180 4.94 9.12 4.89
CA LYS A 180 5.23 10.48 5.40
C LYS A 180 6.26 10.45 6.52
N GLU A 181 6.18 9.46 7.39
CA GLU A 181 7.12 9.28 8.51
C GLU A 181 8.53 8.90 8.01
N PHE A 182 8.63 8.04 7.01
CA PHE A 182 9.89 7.56 6.44
C PHE A 182 10.59 8.57 5.51
N GLY A 183 9.89 9.63 5.10
CA GLY A 183 10.38 10.60 4.10
C GLY A 183 11.68 11.30 4.49
N HIS A 184 11.88 11.62 5.78
CA HIS A 184 13.11 12.25 6.25
C HIS A 184 14.35 11.35 6.10
N LYS A 185 14.17 10.03 6.05
CA LYS A 185 15.24 9.04 5.73
C LYS A 185 15.33 8.73 4.24
N LYS A 186 14.59 9.44 3.38
CA LYS A 186 14.48 9.16 1.94
C LYS A 186 14.10 7.70 1.64
N VAL A 187 13.39 7.05 2.55
CA VAL A 187 12.92 5.66 2.38
C VAL A 187 11.56 5.71 1.69
N THR A 188 11.37 4.89 0.65
CA THR A 188 10.06 4.72 0.03
C THR A 188 9.27 3.62 0.74
N VAL A 189 7.96 3.82 0.86
CA VAL A 189 7.01 2.86 1.42
C VAL A 189 5.97 2.55 0.36
N ASN A 190 5.91 1.30 -0.08
CA ASN A 190 4.97 0.82 -1.09
C ASN A 190 4.10 -0.30 -0.56
N VAL A 191 2.83 -0.32 -0.97
CA VAL A 191 1.90 -1.40 -0.65
C VAL A 191 1.49 -2.07 -1.95
N ILE A 192 1.66 -3.38 -2.03
CA ILE A 192 1.37 -4.16 -3.23
C ILE A 192 0.14 -5.01 -2.95
N ALA A 193 -0.83 -5.00 -3.86
CA ALA A 193 -2.07 -5.75 -3.75
C ALA A 193 -2.15 -6.82 -4.86
N PRO A 194 -1.56 -8.02 -4.66
CA PRO A 194 -1.67 -9.10 -5.62
C PRO A 194 -3.12 -9.53 -5.88
N GLY A 195 -3.38 -9.94 -7.13
CA GLY A 195 -4.58 -10.67 -7.53
C GLY A 195 -4.40 -12.19 -7.37
N GLY A 196 -5.06 -12.97 -8.23
CA GLY A 196 -4.89 -14.43 -8.27
C GLY A 196 -3.49 -14.81 -8.74
N VAL A 197 -2.66 -15.31 -7.82
CA VAL A 197 -1.30 -15.78 -8.08
C VAL A 197 -1.20 -17.28 -7.79
N ASP A 198 -0.67 -18.01 -8.76
CA ASP A 198 -0.46 -19.46 -8.67
C ASP A 198 0.56 -19.81 -7.57
N THR A 199 0.04 -20.28 -6.44
CA THR A 199 0.77 -20.61 -5.22
C THR A 199 0.06 -21.71 -4.45
N ASP A 200 0.74 -22.37 -3.51
CA ASP A 200 0.13 -23.35 -2.61
C ASP A 200 -1.12 -22.80 -1.90
N MET A 201 -1.09 -21.52 -1.49
CA MET A 201 -2.24 -20.86 -0.85
C MET A 201 -3.45 -20.80 -1.80
N ALA A 202 -3.21 -20.43 -3.06
CA ALA A 202 -4.26 -20.42 -4.09
C ALA A 202 -4.71 -21.84 -4.46
N ALA A 203 -3.83 -22.85 -4.40
CA ALA A 203 -4.22 -24.24 -4.59
C ALA A 203 -5.14 -24.75 -3.47
N GLU A 204 -4.90 -24.34 -2.22
CA GLU A 204 -5.70 -24.76 -1.05
C GLU A 204 -7.09 -24.11 -0.99
N ALA A 205 -7.19 -22.82 -1.35
CA ALA A 205 -8.40 -22.03 -1.11
C ALA A 205 -8.88 -21.20 -2.31
N GLY A 206 -8.21 -21.29 -3.46
CA GLY A 206 -8.55 -20.55 -4.68
C GLY A 206 -9.97 -20.79 -5.19
N TRP A 207 -10.51 -22.00 -5.01
CA TRP A 207 -11.89 -22.32 -5.40
C TRP A 207 -12.92 -21.50 -4.61
N LYS A 208 -12.61 -21.05 -3.39
CA LYS A 208 -13.52 -20.22 -2.58
C LYS A 208 -13.73 -18.83 -3.15
N TYR A 209 -12.84 -18.39 -4.05
CA TYR A 209 -13.00 -17.14 -4.79
C TYR A 209 -13.99 -17.24 -5.96
N ILE A 210 -14.42 -18.45 -6.31
CA ILE A 210 -15.15 -18.73 -7.54
C ILE A 210 -16.62 -19.06 -7.23
N PRO A 211 -17.58 -18.23 -7.67
CA PRO A 211 -19.00 -18.54 -7.52
C PRO A 211 -19.35 -19.89 -8.17
N GLY A 212 -19.93 -20.79 -7.38
CA GLY A 212 -20.33 -22.13 -7.82
C GLY A 212 -19.21 -23.18 -7.84
N ALA A 213 -17.97 -22.82 -7.49
CA ALA A 213 -16.92 -23.81 -7.28
C ALA A 213 -17.06 -24.53 -5.93
N ASN A 214 -16.34 -25.63 -5.79
CA ASN A 214 -16.36 -26.47 -4.60
C ASN A 214 -14.97 -27.10 -4.38
N PRO A 215 -14.72 -27.79 -3.25
CA PRO A 215 -13.40 -28.35 -2.93
C PRO A 215 -12.83 -29.36 -3.95
N SER A 216 -13.62 -29.86 -4.90
CA SER A 216 -13.15 -30.78 -5.95
C SER A 216 -12.44 -30.08 -7.10
N TRP A 217 -12.45 -28.75 -7.16
CA TRP A 217 -11.80 -27.99 -8.23
C TRP A 217 -10.28 -28.09 -8.11
N THR A 218 -9.63 -28.41 -9.22
CA THR A 218 -8.17 -28.53 -9.29
C THR A 218 -7.49 -27.16 -9.36
N PRO A 219 -6.19 -27.06 -9.02
CA PRO A 219 -5.40 -25.87 -9.29
C PRO A 219 -5.49 -25.42 -10.76
N GLU A 220 -5.57 -26.34 -11.70
CA GLU A 220 -5.75 -26.07 -13.13
C GLU A 220 -7.11 -25.43 -13.43
N ASP A 221 -8.20 -25.90 -12.80
CA ASP A 221 -9.54 -25.32 -12.97
C ASP A 221 -9.59 -23.89 -12.42
N ILE A 222 -9.01 -23.69 -11.23
CA ILE A 222 -8.86 -22.36 -10.61
C ILE A 222 -8.06 -21.45 -11.54
N SER A 223 -6.92 -21.94 -12.06
CA SER A 223 -6.05 -21.17 -12.95
C SER A 223 -6.76 -20.80 -14.26
N LYS A 224 -7.50 -21.71 -14.88
CA LYS A 224 -8.32 -21.39 -16.08
C LYS A 224 -9.37 -20.32 -15.80
N TRP A 225 -10.03 -20.40 -14.64
CA TRP A 225 -11.04 -19.42 -14.27
C TRP A 225 -10.45 -18.02 -14.05
N VAL A 226 -9.28 -17.94 -13.41
CA VAL A 226 -8.53 -16.69 -13.21
C VAL A 226 -8.03 -16.15 -14.55
N ALA A 227 -7.44 -17.00 -15.39
CA ALA A 227 -6.95 -16.63 -16.72
C ALA A 227 -8.05 -16.03 -17.60
N ALA A 228 -9.24 -16.63 -17.62
CA ALA A 228 -10.40 -16.13 -18.39
C ALA A 228 -10.90 -14.75 -17.96
N ARG A 229 -10.49 -14.25 -16.79
CA ARG A 229 -10.85 -12.91 -16.26
C ARG A 229 -9.69 -11.94 -16.26
N ASN A 230 -8.50 -12.40 -16.64
CA ASN A 230 -7.35 -11.56 -16.88
C ASN A 230 -7.32 -11.19 -18.38
N PRO A 231 -7.27 -9.91 -18.77
CA PRO A 231 -7.14 -9.51 -20.18
C PRO A 231 -5.90 -10.07 -20.89
N LEU A 232 -4.88 -10.54 -20.14
CA LEU A 232 -3.69 -11.22 -20.65
C LEU A 232 -3.84 -12.74 -20.71
N GLU A 233 -5.04 -13.26 -20.44
CA GLU A 233 -5.43 -14.67 -20.57
C GLU A 233 -4.54 -15.64 -19.79
N ARG A 234 -4.04 -15.20 -18.63
CA ARG A 234 -3.19 -16.02 -17.76
C ARG A 234 -3.35 -15.69 -16.28
N THR A 235 -3.06 -16.69 -15.45
CA THR A 235 -2.89 -16.51 -14.01
C THR A 235 -1.57 -15.81 -13.70
N GLY A 236 -1.56 -15.01 -12.63
CA GLY A 236 -0.33 -14.42 -12.12
C GLY A 236 0.61 -15.50 -11.57
N LYS A 237 1.91 -15.28 -11.69
CA LYS A 237 2.96 -16.13 -11.11
C LYS A 237 3.69 -15.36 -10.02
N PRO A 238 4.34 -16.04 -9.04
CA PRO A 238 5.17 -15.37 -8.05
C PRO A 238 6.19 -14.39 -8.66
N GLN A 239 6.72 -14.71 -9.85
CA GLN A 239 7.67 -13.87 -10.57
C GLN A 239 7.07 -12.54 -11.07
N ASP A 240 5.77 -12.48 -11.33
CA ASP A 240 5.11 -11.23 -11.72
C ASP A 240 5.16 -10.23 -10.56
N ILE A 241 4.88 -10.69 -9.34
CA ILE A 241 4.97 -9.85 -8.13
C ILE A 241 6.44 -9.55 -7.80
N ALA A 242 7.32 -10.54 -7.92
CA ALA A 242 8.74 -10.40 -7.64
C ALA A 242 9.40 -9.31 -8.49
N ARG A 243 9.08 -9.24 -9.78
CA ARG A 243 9.61 -8.20 -10.68
C ARG A 243 9.14 -6.79 -10.32
N VAL A 244 7.89 -6.66 -9.88
CA VAL A 244 7.37 -5.37 -9.37
C VAL A 244 8.09 -4.97 -8.08
N VAL A 245 8.25 -5.90 -7.14
CA VAL A 245 8.99 -5.66 -5.90
C VAL A 245 10.43 -5.24 -6.19
N ALA A 246 11.10 -5.94 -7.10
CA ALA A 246 12.47 -5.64 -7.47
C ALA A 246 12.63 -4.28 -8.17
N PHE A 247 11.66 -3.89 -8.99
CA PHE A 247 11.60 -2.54 -9.57
C PHE A 247 11.39 -1.46 -8.50
N LEU A 248 10.44 -1.65 -7.58
CA LEU A 248 10.22 -0.72 -6.46
C LEU A 248 11.44 -0.64 -5.52
N ALA A 249 12.18 -1.74 -5.39
CA ALA A 249 13.39 -1.80 -4.59
C ALA A 249 14.60 -1.10 -5.25
N SER A 250 14.59 -0.90 -6.56
CA SER A 250 15.72 -0.33 -7.31
C SER A 250 15.73 1.20 -7.30
N GLU A 251 16.70 1.79 -8.00
CA GLU A 251 16.72 3.24 -8.23
C GLU A 251 15.60 3.68 -9.18
N ASP A 252 15.24 2.85 -10.16
CA ASP A 252 14.14 3.13 -11.10
C ASP A 252 12.79 3.31 -10.37
N GLY A 253 12.59 2.59 -9.26
CA GLY A 253 11.43 2.73 -8.39
C GLY A 253 11.53 3.89 -7.40
N GLY A 254 12.64 4.65 -7.37
CA GLY A 254 12.93 5.64 -6.33
C GLY A 254 11.92 6.79 -6.23
N TRP A 255 11.23 7.11 -7.32
CA TRP A 255 10.13 8.09 -7.32
C TRP A 255 8.77 7.50 -6.93
N ILE A 256 8.63 6.17 -7.04
CA ILE A 256 7.38 5.47 -6.73
C ILE A 256 7.36 5.19 -5.24
N ASN A 257 6.54 5.98 -4.57
CA ASN A 257 6.23 5.89 -3.17
C ASN A 257 4.71 6.02 -3.04
N VAL A 258 4.09 5.52 -1.96
CA VAL A 258 2.66 5.75 -1.72
C VAL A 258 2.42 7.26 -1.63
N ASN A 259 2.06 7.87 -2.75
CA ASN A 259 2.00 9.32 -2.89
C ASN A 259 0.57 9.79 -2.61
N ASN A 260 0.37 10.39 -1.45
CA ASN A 260 -0.79 11.24 -1.18
C ASN A 260 -0.53 12.63 -1.78
N ALA A 261 -1.05 12.86 -2.98
CA ALA A 261 -1.49 14.17 -3.45
C ALA A 261 -2.94 14.01 -3.92
N LYS A 262 -3.85 14.91 -3.53
CA LYS A 262 -5.21 14.94 -4.09
C LYS A 262 -5.62 16.31 -4.58
N PHE A 263 -6.31 16.27 -5.71
CA PHE A 263 -7.13 17.33 -6.29
C PHE A 263 -8.42 16.67 -6.79
N THR A 264 -9.57 17.28 -6.54
CA THR A 264 -10.82 17.02 -7.28
C THR A 264 -11.25 18.34 -7.88
N ASP A 265 -11.48 18.34 -9.20
CA ASP A 265 -11.35 19.51 -10.04
C ASP A 265 -12.25 20.68 -9.62
N LEU A 266 -11.65 21.85 -9.61
CA LEU A 266 -12.27 23.17 -9.68
C LEU A 266 -12.12 23.55 -11.17
N PRO A 267 -13.14 24.15 -11.85
CA PRO A 267 -12.98 24.53 -13.25
C PRO A 267 -11.70 25.36 -13.38
N ALA A 268 -10.81 25.06 -14.34
CA ALA A 268 -9.46 25.63 -14.37
C ALA A 268 -9.47 27.15 -14.20
N GLU A 269 -10.46 27.81 -14.79
CA GLU A 269 -10.69 29.25 -14.72
C GLU A 269 -11.05 29.74 -13.30
N LYS A 270 -11.89 29.00 -12.57
CA LYS A 270 -12.20 29.28 -11.15
C LYS A 270 -11.09 28.83 -10.19
N TYR A 271 -10.30 27.83 -10.55
CA TYR A 271 -9.12 27.43 -9.76
C TYR A 271 -8.04 28.48 -9.85
N ILE A 272 -7.81 28.97 -11.06
CA ILE A 272 -6.92 30.09 -11.29
C ILE A 272 -7.49 31.34 -10.61
N ALA A 273 -8.79 31.64 -10.70
CA ALA A 273 -9.38 32.80 -10.01
C ALA A 273 -9.29 32.70 -8.47
N MET A 274 -9.56 31.54 -7.87
CA MET A 274 -9.48 31.30 -6.42
C MET A 274 -8.04 31.29 -5.90
N MET A 275 -7.10 30.66 -6.61
CA MET A 275 -5.68 30.64 -6.23
C MET A 275 -4.97 31.96 -6.51
N SER A 276 -5.55 32.79 -7.38
CA SER A 276 -5.08 34.14 -7.66
C SER A 276 -5.82 35.20 -6.85
N ASP A 277 -6.79 34.81 -6.02
CA ASP A 277 -7.51 35.72 -5.10
C ASP A 277 -6.61 36.03 -3.89
N PRO A 278 -6.22 37.31 -3.68
CA PRO A 278 -5.40 37.71 -2.55
C PRO A 278 -6.05 37.44 -1.17
N LEU A 279 -7.36 37.24 -1.11
CA LEU A 279 -8.10 36.96 0.13
C LEU A 279 -8.15 35.46 0.48
N PHE A 280 -7.85 34.55 -0.46
CA PHE A 280 -7.84 33.10 -0.21
C PHE A 280 -6.45 32.58 0.19
N LEU A 281 -5.37 33.14 -0.36
CA LEU A 281 -3.98 32.77 -0.02
C LEU A 281 -3.17 33.89 0.66
N GLY A 282 -3.68 35.13 0.70
CA GLY A 282 -2.96 36.29 1.19
C GLY A 282 -3.41 36.86 2.53
N ASP A 283 -4.41 36.28 3.22
CA ASP A 283 -4.61 36.57 4.65
C ASP A 283 -3.52 35.83 5.45
N GLU A 284 -2.49 36.56 5.85
CA GLU A 284 -1.34 36.04 6.60
C GLU A 284 -1.74 35.40 7.94
N LEU A 285 -2.98 35.61 8.41
CA LEU A 285 -3.48 35.09 9.69
C LEU A 285 -4.18 33.74 9.57
N VAL A 286 -4.49 33.25 8.37
CA VAL A 286 -5.27 32.01 8.18
C VAL A 286 -4.39 30.86 7.68
N ALA A 287 -4.48 29.71 8.34
CA ALA A 287 -3.85 28.45 7.91
C ALA A 287 -4.92 27.35 7.76
N SER A 288 -4.91 26.67 6.61
CA SER A 288 -5.86 25.62 6.26
C SER A 288 -5.16 24.33 5.85
N GLN A 289 -5.68 23.18 6.28
CA GLN A 289 -5.19 21.85 5.94
C GLN A 289 -6.35 20.92 5.57
N HIS A 290 -6.42 20.51 4.30
CA HIS A 290 -7.50 19.63 3.78
C HIS A 290 -7.07 18.15 3.67
N LEU A 291 -7.89 17.22 4.16
CA LEU A 291 -7.70 15.76 4.18
C LEU A 291 -8.81 15.02 3.38
N ILE A 292 -8.37 14.08 2.55
CA ILE A 292 -9.02 13.20 1.56
C ILE A 292 -9.41 11.83 2.11
N GLY A 293 -10.61 11.58 2.63
CA GLY A 293 -11.02 10.25 3.12
C GLY A 293 -11.90 9.50 2.12
N ALA A 294 -11.97 8.16 2.26
CA ALA A 294 -12.91 7.21 1.62
C ALA A 294 -13.60 7.65 0.31
N THR A 295 -13.26 6.99 -0.81
CA THR A 295 -13.82 7.29 -2.14
C THR A 295 -14.69 6.15 -2.67
N LYS A 296 -15.89 6.47 -3.18
CA LYS A 296 -16.80 5.53 -3.86
C LYS A 296 -17.18 6.11 -5.23
N TRP A 297 -17.26 5.26 -6.25
CA TRP A 297 -17.73 5.61 -7.59
C TRP A 297 -19.04 4.90 -7.93
N GLU A 298 -19.90 5.58 -8.69
CA GLU A 298 -21.19 5.08 -9.17
C GLU A 298 -21.31 5.36 -10.68
N LYS A 299 -21.54 4.31 -11.48
CA LYS A 299 -21.84 4.45 -12.90
C LYS A 299 -23.33 4.74 -13.04
N VAL A 300 -23.67 5.98 -13.36
CA VAL A 300 -25.06 6.44 -13.52
C VAL A 300 -25.60 6.06 -14.90
N SER A 301 -24.75 6.09 -15.93
CA SER A 301 -25.06 5.60 -17.27
C SER A 301 -23.78 5.26 -18.05
N ASP A 302 -23.89 4.84 -19.31
CA ASP A 302 -22.73 4.64 -20.20
C ASP A 302 -21.98 5.94 -20.55
N ALA A 303 -22.59 7.10 -20.26
CA ALA A 303 -22.02 8.42 -20.50
C ALA A 303 -21.89 9.27 -19.23
N GLU A 304 -22.22 8.76 -18.04
CA GLU A 304 -22.12 9.52 -16.78
C GLU A 304 -21.63 8.66 -15.60
N ILE A 305 -20.64 9.17 -14.86
CA ILE A 305 -20.08 8.57 -13.65
C ILE A 305 -20.00 9.63 -12.56
N VAL A 306 -20.29 9.23 -11.32
CA VAL A 306 -20.22 10.08 -10.13
C VAL A 306 -19.26 9.49 -9.12
N SER A 307 -18.41 10.31 -8.50
CA SER A 307 -17.56 9.94 -7.36
C SER A 307 -18.05 10.61 -6.09
N HIS A 308 -17.82 10.00 -4.95
CA HIS A 308 -18.03 10.58 -3.62
C HIS A 308 -16.76 10.39 -2.79
N HIS A 309 -16.26 11.46 -2.20
CA HIS A 309 -15.09 11.48 -1.32
C HIS A 309 -15.48 12.07 0.04
N GLN A 310 -14.86 11.65 1.13
CA GLN A 310 -14.94 12.35 2.42
C GLN A 310 -13.89 13.46 2.47
N SER A 311 -14.23 14.63 2.98
CA SER A 311 -13.32 15.76 3.23
C SER A 311 -13.26 16.06 4.72
N ARG A 312 -12.06 16.27 5.26
CA ARG A 312 -11.84 16.79 6.61
C ARG A 312 -10.87 17.95 6.51
N ALA A 313 -11.23 19.14 6.94
CA ALA A 313 -10.42 20.34 6.76
C ALA A 313 -10.20 21.03 8.11
N ALA A 314 -8.98 20.95 8.62
CA ALA A 314 -8.59 21.68 9.82
C ALA A 314 -8.19 23.11 9.41
N HIS A 315 -8.72 24.09 10.11
CA HIS A 315 -8.44 25.51 9.89
C HIS A 315 -8.06 26.17 11.20
N GLN A 316 -7.12 27.10 11.14
CA GLN A 316 -6.64 27.87 12.27
C GLN A 316 -6.49 29.32 11.83
N ARG A 317 -6.96 30.24 12.67
CA ARG A 317 -6.67 31.67 12.56
C ARG A 317 -5.71 32.05 13.67
N PHE A 318 -4.64 32.76 13.36
CA PHE A 318 -3.68 33.29 14.32
C PHE A 318 -4.03 34.72 14.71
N GLU A 319 -3.62 35.14 15.90
CA GLU A 319 -3.86 36.52 16.38
C GLU A 319 -3.11 37.55 15.53
N ASP A 320 -1.91 37.19 15.04
CA ASP A 320 -1.09 38.03 14.20
C ASP A 320 -0.25 37.23 13.18
N VAL A 321 0.39 37.97 12.27
CA VAL A 321 1.15 37.43 11.14
C VAL A 321 2.40 36.65 11.55
N ARG A 322 2.83 36.76 12.82
CA ARG A 322 3.94 35.99 13.39
C ARG A 322 3.52 34.56 13.74
N ARG A 323 2.21 34.28 13.74
CA ARG A 323 1.60 32.92 13.85
C ARG A 323 2.06 32.11 15.06
N ARG A 324 2.28 32.78 16.20
CA ARG A 324 2.67 32.11 17.45
C ARG A 324 1.47 31.61 18.23
N ASP A 325 0.42 32.42 18.28
CA ASP A 325 -0.76 32.18 19.10
C ASP A 325 -2.00 32.02 18.20
N VAL A 326 -2.71 30.89 18.36
CA VAL A 326 -3.90 30.56 17.57
C VAL A 326 -5.12 31.21 18.22
N ALA A 327 -5.70 32.20 17.54
CA ALA A 327 -6.90 32.91 17.98
C ALA A 327 -8.15 32.02 17.92
N VAL A 328 -8.33 31.27 16.82
CA VAL A 328 -9.54 30.47 16.56
C VAL A 328 -9.17 29.18 15.84
N LYS A 329 -9.80 28.07 16.24
CA LYS A 329 -9.71 26.78 15.55
C LYS A 329 -11.06 26.42 14.94
N GLY A 330 -11.02 25.77 13.79
CA GLY A 330 -12.18 25.28 13.07
C GLY A 330 -11.87 23.96 12.41
N HIS A 331 -12.84 23.05 12.34
CA HIS A 331 -12.66 21.81 11.58
C HIS A 331 -13.93 21.47 10.81
N GLY A 332 -13.84 21.45 9.48
CA GLY A 332 -14.97 21.14 8.61
C GLY A 332 -14.95 19.67 8.18
N HIS A 333 -16.03 18.93 8.39
CA HIS A 333 -16.22 17.57 7.89
C HIS A 333 -17.27 17.58 6.79
N GLY A 334 -16.94 17.04 5.63
CA GLY A 334 -17.81 17.08 4.47
C GLY A 334 -17.70 15.85 3.58
N THR A 335 -18.52 15.82 2.54
CA THR A 335 -18.32 14.98 1.37
C THR A 335 -18.15 15.83 0.12
N VAL A 336 -17.34 15.34 -0.80
CA VAL A 336 -17.06 15.96 -2.08
C VAL A 336 -17.52 14.99 -3.15
N THR A 337 -18.51 15.37 -3.93
CA THR A 337 -19.01 14.58 -5.05
C THR A 337 -18.50 15.17 -6.35
N THR A 338 -17.87 14.36 -7.20
CA THR A 338 -17.42 14.80 -8.53
C THR A 338 -18.20 14.09 -9.62
N PHE A 339 -18.47 14.80 -10.71
CA PHE A 339 -19.27 14.32 -11.83
C PHE A 339 -18.40 14.24 -13.08
N TYR A 340 -18.56 13.18 -13.87
CA TYR A 340 -17.85 12.97 -15.11
C TYR A 340 -18.83 12.59 -16.21
N ARG A 341 -18.66 13.18 -17.39
CA ARG A 341 -19.48 12.89 -18.58
C ARG A 341 -18.65 12.53 -19.78
N LYS A 342 -19.19 11.66 -20.63
CA LYS A 342 -18.55 11.25 -21.87
C LYS A 342 -18.97 12.20 -23.00
N ILE A 343 -18.04 13.01 -23.47
CA ILE A 343 -18.23 13.94 -24.60
C ILE A 343 -17.29 13.48 -25.72
N ASP A 344 -17.84 13.16 -26.89
CA ASP A 344 -17.12 12.61 -28.05
C ASP A 344 -16.33 11.33 -27.72
N GLY A 345 -16.95 10.44 -26.94
CA GLY A 345 -16.32 9.18 -26.51
C GLY A 345 -15.26 9.33 -25.43
N ARG A 346 -14.98 10.54 -24.92
CA ARG A 346 -13.97 10.81 -23.88
C ARG A 346 -14.62 11.32 -22.59
N TRP A 347 -14.21 10.75 -21.47
CA TRP A 347 -14.63 11.22 -20.15
C TRP A 347 -14.01 12.60 -19.87
N LYS A 348 -14.85 13.57 -19.53
CA LYS A 348 -14.47 14.92 -19.12
C LYS A 348 -15.05 15.18 -17.73
N TRP A 349 -14.29 15.90 -16.91
CA TRP A 349 -14.80 16.41 -15.64
C TRP A 349 -15.96 17.37 -15.91
N ALA A 350 -17.08 17.13 -15.25
CA ALA A 350 -18.34 17.79 -15.50
C ALA A 350 -18.85 18.59 -14.29
N GLY A 351 -18.20 18.50 -13.13
CA GLY A 351 -18.54 19.30 -11.96
C GLY A 351 -18.11 18.70 -10.64
N ILE A 352 -18.25 19.49 -9.58
CA ILE A 352 -18.04 19.11 -8.18
C ILE A 352 -19.19 19.68 -7.34
N LYS A 353 -19.66 18.91 -6.36
CA LYS A 353 -20.64 19.31 -5.35
C LYS A 353 -20.08 18.94 -3.99
N THR A 354 -19.80 19.93 -3.17
CA THR A 354 -19.41 19.73 -1.78
C THR A 354 -20.64 19.79 -0.89
N LYS A 355 -20.71 18.89 0.11
CA LYS A 355 -21.68 18.94 1.18
C LYS A 355 -20.92 18.94 2.50
N VAL A 356 -20.91 20.08 3.19
CA VAL A 356 -20.48 20.11 4.59
C VAL A 356 -21.51 19.31 5.38
N ILE A 357 -21.05 18.31 6.12
CA ILE A 357 -21.92 17.45 6.91
C ILE A 357 -22.04 18.02 8.32
N TRP A 358 -20.91 18.35 8.96
CA TRP A 358 -20.88 19.12 10.20
C TRP A 358 -19.55 19.85 10.36
N ASN A 359 -19.59 20.89 11.20
CA ASN A 359 -18.42 21.64 11.61
C ASN A 359 -18.14 21.37 13.09
N GLU A 360 -16.86 21.37 13.46
CA GLU A 360 -16.38 21.29 14.84
C GLU A 360 -15.60 22.57 15.17
N PHE A 361 -15.58 22.92 16.46
CA PHE A 361 -15.00 24.18 16.95
C PHE A 361 -15.67 25.42 16.31
N ASP A 362 -15.00 26.56 16.35
CA ASP A 362 -15.50 27.84 15.85
C ASP A 362 -15.19 28.03 14.35
N PHE A 363 -15.46 27.00 13.53
CA PHE A 363 -15.17 26.96 12.09
C PHE A 363 -15.62 28.23 11.35
N GLU A 364 -16.85 28.68 11.60
CA GLU A 364 -17.41 29.88 10.97
C GLU A 364 -16.65 31.17 11.35
N HIS A 365 -15.97 31.19 12.50
CA HIS A 365 -15.21 32.33 12.97
C HIS A 365 -13.76 32.32 12.49
N VAL A 366 -13.25 31.21 11.95
CA VAL A 366 -11.90 31.15 11.34
C VAL A 366 -11.80 32.05 10.11
N PHE A 367 -12.88 32.11 9.31
CA PHE A 367 -12.91 32.81 8.03
C PHE A 367 -13.53 34.21 8.10
N ARG A 368 -14.01 34.63 9.27
CA ARG A 368 -14.40 36.03 9.48
C ARG A 368 -13.13 36.86 9.59
N GLY A 369 -12.83 37.64 8.55
CA GLY A 369 -11.76 38.65 8.54
C GLY A 369 -11.92 39.65 9.70
N ALA A 370 -10.94 40.54 9.89
CA ALA A 370 -10.82 41.43 11.05
C ALA A 370 -12.01 42.39 11.26
N ALA A 371 -13.10 41.83 11.80
CA ALA A 371 -14.09 42.44 12.68
C ALA A 371 -15.03 41.30 13.11
N GLY A 372 -14.66 40.56 14.15
CA GLY A 372 -15.65 40.00 15.07
C GLY A 372 -16.35 41.09 15.89
N LYS A 373 -16.67 42.22 15.26
CA LYS A 373 -17.47 43.34 15.78
C LYS A 373 -18.24 43.88 14.57
N GLU A 374 -19.46 43.35 14.42
CA GLU A 374 -20.39 43.53 13.29
C GLU A 374 -19.96 42.90 11.96
#